data_AF-A0A7K6BKS3-F1
#
_entry.id   AF-A0A7K6BKS3-F1
#
_cell.length_a   1.000
_cell.length_b   1.000
_cell.length_c   1.000
_cell.angle_alpha   90.00
_cell.angle_beta   90.00
_cell.angle_gamma   90.00
#
_symmetry.space_group_name_H-M   'P 1'
#
loop_
_entity.id
_entity.type
_entity.pdbx_description
1 polymer ?
#
loop_
_entity_poly.entity_id
_entity_poly.type
_entity_poly.pdbx_seq_one_letter_code
_entity_poly.pdbx_strand_id
1 'polypeptide(L)'
;SQRQVLLLLVCVCVCQSGADPLRYSVPEEMESDSFVGNLAQDLGLAPSQLAARKARVVFEGNEQLFRLDPNTGVLTATEPLDREQICPQSESCT
;
A
#
# COMPACT_ATOMS: atom_id res chain seq x y z
N SER A 1 15.59 36.63 -48.62
CA SER A 1 15.97 36.41 -47.22
C SER A 1 14.70 36.14 -46.42
N GLN A 2 14.47 34.90 -46.00
CA GLN A 2 13.50 34.59 -44.94
C GLN A 2 14.15 33.56 -44.02
N ARG A 3 14.60 34.04 -42.85
CA ARG A 3 15.13 33.20 -41.78
C ARG A 3 13.92 32.68 -41.01
N GLN A 4 13.51 31.43 -41.27
CA GLN A 4 12.54 30.77 -40.42
C GLN A 4 13.25 30.29 -39.15
N VAL A 5 12.77 30.76 -38.00
CA VAL A 5 13.25 30.32 -36.68
C VAL A 5 12.39 29.12 -36.29
N LEU A 6 12.98 27.93 -36.31
CA LEU A 6 12.35 26.70 -35.83
C LEU A 6 12.11 26.83 -34.32
N LEU A 7 10.86 27.02 -33.92
CA LEU A 7 10.49 27.07 -32.50
C LEU A 7 10.31 25.64 -31.99
N LEU A 8 11.40 25.04 -31.47
CA LEU A 8 11.36 23.78 -30.75
C LEU A 8 10.89 24.03 -29.31
N LEU A 9 9.60 23.83 -29.05
CA LEU A 9 9.03 23.83 -27.70
C LEU A 9 9.12 22.40 -27.14
N VAL A 10 10.22 22.09 -26.44
CA VAL A 10 10.38 20.83 -25.69
C VAL A 10 9.94 21.08 -24.25
N CYS A 11 8.75 20.59 -23.89
CA CYS A 11 8.26 20.63 -22.52
C CYS A 11 8.52 19.27 -21.86
N VAL A 12 9.59 19.15 -21.09
CA VAL A 12 9.86 17.96 -20.27
C VAL A 12 9.25 18.20 -18.89
N CYS A 13 8.00 17.78 -18.70
CA CYS A 13 7.40 17.71 -17.37
C CYS A 13 7.86 16.42 -16.69
N VAL A 14 8.90 16.50 -15.85
CA VAL A 14 9.18 15.42 -14.89
C VAL A 14 8.31 15.66 -13.67
N CYS A 15 7.13 15.05 -13.63
CA CYS A 15 6.36 14.97 -12.40
C CYS A 15 7.09 14.01 -11.46
N GLN A 16 7.83 14.55 -10.48
CA GLN A 16 8.28 13.76 -9.32
C GLN A 16 7.06 13.50 -8.44
N SER A 17 6.22 12.52 -8.81
CA SER A 17 5.23 11.98 -7.89
C SER A 17 5.96 11.03 -6.95
N GLY A 18 6.50 11.57 -5.85
CA GLY A 18 6.88 10.74 -4.71
C GLY A 18 5.61 10.25 -4.04
N ALA A 19 5.42 8.92 -3.95
CA ALA A 19 4.39 8.35 -3.09
C ALA A 19 5.05 8.08 -1.74
N ASP A 20 4.56 8.73 -0.69
CA ASP A 20 4.98 8.40 0.67
C ASP A 20 4.36 7.05 1.07
N PRO A 21 5.14 6.11 1.62
CA PRO A 21 4.62 4.83 2.04
C PRO A 21 3.71 5.01 3.26
N LEU A 22 2.49 4.47 3.16
CA LEU A 22 1.59 4.34 4.31
C LEU A 22 2.10 3.22 5.24
N ARG A 23 2.13 3.49 6.55
CA ARG A 23 2.64 2.55 7.56
C ARG A 23 1.58 2.28 8.63
N TYR A 24 1.42 1.02 9.00
CA TYR A 24 0.62 0.61 10.16
C TYR A 24 1.55 -0.04 11.19
N SER A 25 1.28 0.22 12.47
CA SER A 25 1.91 -0.47 13.60
C SER A 25 0.83 -1.23 14.33
N VAL A 26 1.08 -2.52 14.57
CA VAL A 26 0.15 -3.43 15.26
C VAL A 26 0.91 -4.16 16.37
N PRO A 27 0.25 -4.49 17.49
CA PRO A 27 0.84 -5.35 18.50
C PRO A 27 1.00 -6.78 17.95
N GLU A 28 1.95 -7.53 18.52
CA GLU A 28 2.00 -8.99 18.36
C GLU A 28 0.78 -9.65 19.02
N GLU A 29 0.53 -10.92 18.70
CA GLU A 29 -0.49 -11.73 19.39
C GLU A 29 -1.92 -11.14 19.35
N MET A 30 -2.25 -10.36 18.32
CA MET A 30 -3.61 -9.90 18.07
C MET A 30 -4.54 -11.08 17.77
N GLU A 31 -5.81 -10.95 18.14
CA GLU A 31 -6.82 -11.96 17.79
C GLU A 31 -6.98 -12.08 16.27
N SER A 32 -7.34 -13.27 15.77
CA SER A 32 -7.71 -13.48 14.38
C SER A 32 -8.82 -12.52 13.93
N ASP A 33 -8.75 -12.07 12.69
CA ASP A 33 -9.66 -11.09 12.08
C ASP A 33 -9.66 -9.71 12.77
N SER A 34 -8.64 -9.41 13.59
CA SER A 34 -8.48 -8.09 14.20
C SER A 34 -8.29 -6.98 13.17
N PHE A 35 -8.85 -5.81 13.46
CA PHE A 35 -8.72 -4.60 12.66
C PHE A 35 -7.28 -4.05 12.70
N VAL A 36 -6.73 -3.74 11.52
CA VAL A 36 -5.42 -3.10 11.36
C VAL A 36 -5.56 -1.64 10.92
N GLY A 37 -6.40 -1.38 9.91
CA GLY A 37 -6.54 -0.04 9.32
C GLY A 37 -7.59 0.03 8.20
N ASN A 38 -7.87 1.23 7.72
CA ASN A 38 -8.76 1.46 6.57
C ASN A 38 -8.00 2.08 5.40
N LEU A 39 -7.56 1.22 4.48
CA LEU A 39 -6.75 1.60 3.33
C LEU A 39 -7.48 2.54 2.37
N ALA A 40 -8.80 2.39 2.21
CA ALA A 40 -9.59 3.29 1.36
C ALA A 40 -9.57 4.71 1.92
N GLN A 41 -9.84 4.85 3.22
CA GLN A 41 -9.84 6.13 3.91
C GLN A 41 -8.46 6.78 3.90
N ASP A 42 -7.41 6.03 4.23
CA ASP A 42 -6.06 6.57 4.37
C ASP A 42 -5.46 7.01 3.02
N LEU A 43 -5.87 6.37 1.91
CA LEU A 43 -5.49 6.78 0.55
C LEU A 43 -6.44 7.84 -0.05
N GLY A 44 -7.51 8.22 0.66
CA GLY A 44 -8.53 9.13 0.13
C GLY A 44 -9.29 8.58 -1.08
N LEU A 45 -9.42 7.26 -1.17
CA LEU A 45 -10.10 6.55 -2.26
C LEU A 45 -11.47 6.04 -1.80
N ALA A 46 -12.42 5.99 -2.74
CA ALA A 46 -13.64 5.23 -2.48
C ALA A 46 -13.33 3.72 -2.53
N PRO A 47 -13.97 2.86 -1.70
CA PRO A 47 -13.76 1.41 -1.76
C PRO A 47 -13.99 0.81 -3.16
N SER A 48 -14.98 1.34 -3.90
CA SER A 48 -15.23 0.94 -5.30
C SER A 48 -14.01 1.14 -6.22
N GLN A 49 -13.15 2.13 -5.93
CA GLN A 49 -11.92 2.35 -6.67
C GLN A 49 -10.86 1.30 -6.32
N LEU A 50 -10.78 0.84 -5.07
CA LEU A 50 -9.90 -0.28 -4.70
C LEU A 50 -10.33 -1.57 -5.41
N ALA A 51 -11.63 -1.87 -5.39
CA ALA A 51 -12.19 -3.03 -6.08
C ALA A 51 -11.96 -2.97 -7.60
N ALA A 52 -12.22 -1.84 -8.24
CA ALA A 52 -12.00 -1.65 -9.68
C ALA A 52 -10.52 -1.85 -10.09
N ARG A 53 -9.60 -1.47 -9.20
CA ARG A 53 -8.15 -1.65 -9.38
C ARG A 53 -7.65 -3.03 -8.96
N LYS A 54 -8.53 -3.91 -8.45
CA LYS A 54 -8.20 -5.24 -7.92
C LYS A 54 -7.11 -5.17 -6.84
N ALA A 55 -7.22 -4.19 -5.94
CA ALA A 55 -6.31 -4.04 -4.82
C ALA A 55 -6.26 -5.35 -4.00
N ARG A 56 -5.06 -5.78 -3.65
CA ARG A 56 -4.80 -6.99 -2.88
C ARG A 56 -3.53 -6.85 -2.06
N VAL A 57 -3.47 -7.56 -0.94
CA VAL A 57 -2.24 -7.74 -0.18
C VAL A 57 -1.38 -8.79 -0.88
N VAL A 58 -0.08 -8.52 -0.96
CA VAL A 58 0.93 -9.49 -1.40
C VAL A 58 1.94 -9.64 -0.27
N PHE A 59 2.37 -10.87 -0.02
CA PHE A 59 3.33 -11.19 1.03
C PHE A 59 4.51 -11.94 0.42
N GLU A 60 5.71 -11.70 0.94
CA GLU A 60 6.92 -12.40 0.53
C GLU A 60 7.00 -13.72 1.31
N GLY A 61 6.21 -14.71 0.88
CA GLY A 61 6.07 -16.00 1.56
C GLY A 61 4.86 -16.78 1.05
N ASN A 62 4.57 -17.91 1.70
CA ASN A 62 3.42 -18.76 1.34
C ASN A 62 2.14 -18.43 2.13
N GLU A 63 2.26 -17.69 3.23
CA GLU A 63 1.15 -17.40 4.15
C GLU A 63 0.74 -15.94 4.04
N GLN A 64 -0.57 -15.72 3.98
CA GLN A 64 -1.15 -14.38 3.88
C GLN A 64 -1.52 -13.90 5.28
N LEU A 65 -0.67 -13.06 5.87
CA LEU A 65 -0.85 -12.52 7.24
C LEU A 65 -1.95 -11.46 7.36
N PHE A 66 -2.29 -10.80 6.24
CA PHE A 66 -3.29 -9.74 6.21
C PHE A 66 -4.28 -9.92 5.07
N ARG A 67 -5.54 -9.60 5.35
CA ARG A 67 -6.62 -9.60 4.37
C ARG A 67 -7.15 -8.19 4.18
N LEU A 68 -7.28 -7.78 2.93
CA LEU A 68 -8.00 -6.57 2.53
C LEU A 68 -9.39 -6.96 2.03
N ASP A 69 -10.43 -6.35 2.60
CA ASP A 69 -11.75 -6.36 1.98
C ASP A 69 -11.86 -5.18 1.00
N PRO A 70 -11.87 -5.43 -0.32
CA PRO A 70 -11.90 -4.37 -1.32
C PRO A 70 -13.23 -3.60 -1.36
N ASN A 71 -14.30 -4.13 -0.76
CA ASN A 71 -15.61 -3.47 -0.74
C ASN A 71 -15.72 -2.43 0.38
N THR A 72 -14.95 -2.59 1.45
CA THR A 72 -14.95 -1.69 2.61
C THR A 72 -13.64 -0.90 2.73
N GLY A 73 -12.55 -1.41 2.17
CA GLY A 73 -11.20 -0.89 2.34
C GLY A 73 -10.53 -1.30 3.65
N VAL A 74 -11.17 -2.16 4.45
CA VAL A 74 -10.66 -2.57 5.77
C VAL A 74 -9.58 -3.64 5.61
N LEU A 75 -8.47 -3.43 6.29
CA LEU A 75 -7.36 -4.37 6.43
C LEU A 75 -7.46 -5.07 7.80
N THR A 76 -7.42 -6.40 7.80
CA THR A 76 -7.43 -7.23 9.01
C THR A 76 -6.25 -8.19 9.06
N ALA A 77 -5.84 -8.59 10.27
CA ALA A 77 -4.92 -9.70 10.47
C ALA A 77 -5.68 -11.03 10.30
N THR A 78 -5.14 -11.97 9.54
CA THR A 78 -5.80 -13.27 9.30
C THR A 78 -5.65 -14.20 10.49
N GLU A 79 -4.53 -14.11 11.21
CA GLU A 79 -4.18 -14.92 12.36
C GLU A 79 -3.30 -14.13 13.34
N PRO A 80 -3.11 -14.62 14.58
CA PRO A 80 -2.20 -13.99 15.52
C PRO A 80 -0.78 -13.92 14.95
N LEU A 81 -0.20 -12.73 15.02
CA LEU A 81 1.13 -12.47 14.46
C LEU A 81 2.20 -12.84 15.49
N ASP A 82 3.02 -13.83 15.13
CA ASP A 82 4.22 -14.22 15.87
C ASP A 82 5.44 -13.50 15.25
N ARG A 83 6.01 -12.55 15.99
CA ARG A 83 7.15 -11.74 15.52
C ARG A 83 8.38 -12.60 15.26
N GLU A 84 8.63 -13.61 16.09
CA GLU A 84 9.75 -14.53 15.96
C GLU A 84 9.68 -15.34 14.66
N GLN A 85 8.48 -15.66 14.18
CA GLN A 85 8.28 -16.33 12.89
C GLN A 85 8.45 -15.38 11.69
N ILE A 86 8.00 -14.13 11.82
CA ILE A 86 8.00 -13.15 10.71
C ILE A 86 9.38 -12.49 10.54
N CYS A 87 9.99 -12.04 11.63
CA CYS A 87 11.29 -11.35 11.61
C CYS A 87 12.21 -11.83 12.77
N PRO A 88 12.77 -13.05 12.67
CA PRO A 88 13.49 -13.70 13.77
C PRO A 88 14.72 -12.95 14.30
N GLN A 89 15.31 -12.08 13.48
CA GLN A 89 16.57 -11.38 13.78
C GLN A 89 16.38 -9.97 14.35
N SER A 90 15.13 -9.50 14.56
CA SER A 90 14.86 -8.12 14.97
C SER A 90 13.73 -8.04 16.00
N GLU A 91 13.90 -7.24 17.06
CA GLU A 91 12.86 -6.97 18.07
C GLU A 91 11.62 -6.26 17.50
N SER A 92 11.70 -5.69 16.30
CA SER A 92 10.58 -5.08 15.59
C SER A 92 10.70 -5.32 14.07
N CYS A 93 9.60 -5.70 13.42
CA CYS A 93 9.55 -5.78 11.96
C CYS A 93 9.30 -4.37 11.38
N THR A 94 10.10 -3.94 10.41
CA THR A 94 10.02 -2.59 9.79
C THR A 94 9.81 -2.65 8.29
#